data_AF-A0A0N6ZZX2-F1
#
_entry.id   AF-A0A0N6ZZX2-F1
#
_cell.length_a   1.000
_cell.length_b   1.000
_cell.length_c   1.000
_cell.angle_alpha   90.00
_cell.angle_beta   90.00
_cell.angle_gamma   90.00
#
_symmetry.space_group_name_H-M   'P 1'
#
loop_
_entity.id
_entity.type
_entity.pdbx_description
1 polymer ?
#
loop_
_entity_poly.entity_id
_entity_poly.type
_entity_poly.pdbx_seq_one_letter_code
_entity_poly.pdbx_strand_id
1 'polypeptide(L)'
;MITTTRTTKTAARRPAEKTSTPRRTIEEKKAQAAALHESIATQVESLRDAERWTAFLACASAFHAYSLGNVLLILGQRPDASRVAGFRKWQGLGRG
;
A
#
# COMPACT_ATOMS: atom_id res chain seq x y z
N MET A 1 -47.78 11.75 25.58
CA MET A 1 -46.58 11.76 24.72
C MET A 1 -46.42 10.36 24.16
N ILE A 2 -46.61 10.17 22.84
CA ILE A 2 -46.66 8.86 22.20
C ILE A 2 -45.33 8.64 21.47
N THR A 3 -44.57 7.62 21.89
CA THR A 3 -43.29 7.26 21.28
C THR A 3 -43.54 6.53 19.96
N THR A 4 -43.15 7.12 18.83
CA THR A 4 -43.17 6.44 17.53
C THR A 4 -41.82 5.76 17.30
N THR A 5 -41.80 4.44 17.24
CA THR A 5 -40.66 3.65 16.74
C THR A 5 -40.65 3.67 15.20
N ARG A 6 -39.48 3.92 14.61
CA ARG A 6 -39.27 3.85 13.15
C ARG A 6 -38.30 2.71 12.84
N THR A 7 -38.83 1.60 12.35
CA THR A 7 -38.05 0.48 11.81
C THR A 7 -37.54 0.83 10.42
N THR A 8 -36.23 0.93 10.22
CA THR A 8 -35.62 1.01 8.88
C THR A 8 -35.16 -0.37 8.44
N LYS A 9 -35.87 -0.93 7.45
CA LYS A 9 -35.51 -2.10 6.65
C LYS A 9 -34.45 -1.67 5.63
N THR A 10 -33.18 -2.00 5.84
CA THR A 10 -32.10 -1.76 4.87
C THR A 10 -31.84 -3.01 4.03
N ALA A 11 -31.81 -2.79 2.71
CA ALA A 11 -31.79 -3.76 1.64
C ALA A 11 -30.67 -4.81 1.71
N ALA A 12 -31.00 -6.02 1.24
CA ALA A 12 -30.09 -7.14 1.11
C ALA A 12 -28.89 -6.79 0.20
N ARG A 13 -27.69 -6.97 0.74
CA ARG A 13 -26.41 -6.78 0.05
C ARG A 13 -26.28 -7.85 -1.05
N ARG A 14 -26.22 -7.42 -2.32
CA ARG A 14 -25.94 -8.26 -3.49
C ARG A 14 -24.64 -9.04 -3.25
N PRO A 15 -24.60 -10.38 -3.44
CA PRO A 15 -23.39 -11.14 -3.18
C PRO A 15 -22.32 -10.73 -4.19
N ALA A 16 -21.17 -10.26 -3.69
CA ALA A 16 -20.02 -9.96 -4.53
C ALA A 16 -19.55 -11.24 -5.21
N GLU A 17 -19.60 -11.25 -6.54
CA GLU A 17 -19.08 -12.33 -7.37
C GLU A 17 -17.56 -12.40 -7.19
N LYS A 18 -17.07 -13.54 -6.70
CA LYS A 18 -15.64 -13.73 -6.39
C LYS A 18 -14.88 -13.97 -7.70
N THR A 19 -14.42 -12.91 -8.35
CA THR A 19 -13.42 -13.02 -9.42
C THR A 19 -12.09 -13.48 -8.81
N SER A 20 -11.83 -14.78 -8.82
CA SER A 20 -10.56 -15.35 -8.38
C SER A 20 -9.48 -15.00 -9.40
N THR A 21 -8.66 -14.01 -9.09
CA THR A 21 -7.45 -13.71 -9.88
C THR A 21 -6.50 -14.91 -9.84
N PRO A 22 -5.85 -15.28 -10.96
CA PRO A 22 -4.94 -16.43 -10.98
C PRO A 22 -3.78 -16.21 -10.02
N ARG A 23 -3.47 -17.23 -9.22
CA ARG A 23 -2.38 -17.20 -8.25
C ARG A 23 -1.06 -17.38 -8.99
N ARG A 24 -0.17 -16.38 -8.91
CA ARG A 24 1.20 -16.48 -9.44
C ARG A 24 1.94 -17.68 -8.85
N THR A 25 2.74 -18.33 -9.70
CA THR A 25 3.61 -19.44 -9.31
C THR A 25 4.71 -18.97 -8.35
N ILE A 26 5.39 -19.92 -7.70
CA ILE A 26 6.53 -19.59 -6.81
C ILE A 26 7.65 -18.93 -7.62
N GLU A 27 7.88 -19.42 -8.85
CA GLU A 27 8.94 -18.91 -9.72
C GLU A 27 8.67 -17.46 -10.17
N GLU A 28 7.44 -17.16 -10.56
CA GLU A 28 7.03 -15.79 -10.90
C GLU A 28 7.20 -14.82 -9.74
N LYS A 29 6.91 -15.26 -8.50
CA LYS A 29 7.12 -14.44 -7.30
C LYS A 29 8.60 -14.18 -7.03
N LYS A 30 9.45 -15.19 -7.23
CA LYS A 30 10.91 -15.03 -7.09
C LYS A 30 11.45 -14.06 -8.14
N ALA A 31 11.05 -14.22 -9.40
CA ALA A 31 11.42 -13.31 -10.48
C ALA A 31 10.98 -11.86 -10.19
N GLN A 32 9.74 -11.69 -9.70
CA GLN A 32 9.26 -10.37 -9.29
C GLN A 32 10.08 -9.77 -8.14
N ALA A 33 10.44 -10.57 -7.14
CA ALA A 33 11.27 -10.11 -6.02
C ALA A 33 12.68 -9.72 -6.48
N ALA A 34 13.27 -10.47 -7.42
CA ALA A 34 14.57 -10.14 -8.00
C ALA A 34 14.53 -8.83 -8.78
N ALA A 35 13.52 -8.62 -9.63
CA ALA A 35 13.32 -7.37 -10.36
C ALA A 35 13.13 -6.17 -9.42
N LEU A 36 12.41 -6.37 -8.31
CA LEU A 36 12.23 -5.34 -7.30
C LEU A 36 13.55 -4.98 -6.61
N HIS A 37 14.40 -5.99 -6.34
CA HIS A 37 15.71 -5.78 -5.74
C HIS A 37 16.65 -5.02 -6.69
N GLU A 38 16.65 -5.33 -7.97
CA GLU A 38 17.40 -4.60 -9.00
C GLU A 38 16.95 -3.14 -9.12
N SER A 39 15.63 -2.90 -9.06
CA SER A 39 15.07 -1.54 -9.02
C SER A 39 15.56 -0.77 -7.79
N ILE A 40 15.64 -1.41 -6.62
CA ILE A 40 16.18 -0.78 -5.41
C ILE A 40 17.66 -0.42 -5.62
N ALA A 41 18.48 -1.33 -6.15
CA ALA A 41 19.90 -1.05 -6.42
C ALA A 41 20.09 0.16 -7.35
N THR A 42 19.27 0.26 -8.40
CA THR A 42 19.27 1.41 -9.32
C THR A 42 18.87 2.71 -8.61
N GLN A 43 17.85 2.65 -7.75
CA GLN A 43 17.41 3.82 -6.98
C GLN A 43 18.48 4.28 -5.99
N VAL A 44 19.22 3.36 -5.37
CA VAL A 44 20.35 3.71 -4.48
C VAL A 44 21.42 4.49 -5.23
N GLU A 45 21.82 4.07 -6.43
CA GLU A 45 22.80 4.83 -7.22
C GLU A 45 22.28 6.24 -7.56
N SER A 46 20.98 6.36 -7.80
CA SER A 46 20.36 7.64 -8.12
C SER A 46 20.30 8.62 -6.95
N LEU A 47 20.47 8.16 -5.70
CA LEU A 47 20.51 9.03 -4.52
C LEU A 47 21.74 9.95 -4.49
N ARG A 48 22.68 9.77 -5.41
CA ARG A 48 23.81 10.69 -5.62
C ARG A 48 23.37 12.05 -6.16
N ASP A 49 22.19 12.13 -6.75
CA ASP A 49 21.57 13.38 -7.17
C ASP A 49 20.93 14.10 -5.97
N ALA A 50 21.13 15.41 -5.87
CA ALA A 50 20.70 16.20 -4.71
C ALA A 50 19.18 16.32 -4.57
N GLU A 51 18.45 16.36 -5.70
CA GLU A 51 16.99 16.41 -5.70
C GLU A 51 16.43 15.07 -5.22
N ARG A 52 16.96 13.97 -5.78
CA ARG A 52 16.58 12.60 -5.37
C ARG A 52 16.91 12.32 -3.92
N TRP A 53 18.05 12.79 -3.43
CA TRP A 53 18.44 12.71 -2.02
C TRP A 53 17.44 13.42 -1.12
N THR A 54 17.03 14.63 -1.50
CA THR A 54 16.07 15.44 -0.73
C THR A 54 14.69 14.77 -0.68
N ALA A 55 14.20 14.28 -1.82
CA ALA A 55 12.95 13.53 -1.90
C ALA A 55 12.99 12.25 -1.06
N PHE A 56 14.12 11.56 -1.08
CA PHE A 56 14.36 10.40 -0.23
C PHE A 56 14.30 10.76 1.26
N LEU A 57 14.98 11.81 1.72
CA LEU A 57 14.95 12.22 3.12
C LEU A 57 13.54 12.61 3.57
N ALA A 58 12.78 13.31 2.73
CA ALA A 58 11.38 13.63 3.01
C ALA A 58 10.54 12.36 3.22
N CYS A 59 10.66 11.38 2.31
CA CYS A 59 9.96 10.10 2.42
C CYS A 59 10.44 9.28 3.64
N ALA A 60 11.73 9.23 3.90
CA ALA A 60 12.31 8.51 5.03
C ALA A 60 11.83 9.07 6.38
N SER A 61 11.64 10.40 6.46
CA SER A 61 11.08 11.04 7.65
C SER A 61 9.63 10.61 7.94
N ALA A 62 8.82 10.43 6.88
CA ALA A 62 7.42 10.01 7.01
C ALA A 62 7.28 8.51 7.31
N PHE A 63 8.22 7.68 6.84
CA PHE A 63 8.19 6.22 6.93
C PHE A 63 9.31 5.64 7.78
N HIS A 64 9.67 6.28 8.89
CA HIS A 64 10.80 5.90 9.75
C HIS A 64 10.75 4.46 10.32
N ALA A 65 9.59 3.80 10.33
CA ALA A 65 9.41 2.43 10.80
C ALA A 65 9.64 1.38 9.70
N TYR A 66 9.82 1.81 8.46
CA TYR A 66 10.06 0.95 7.31
C TYR A 66 11.56 0.79 7.05
N SER A 67 11.96 -0.35 6.50
CA SER A 67 13.33 -0.53 6.02
C SER A 67 13.62 0.41 4.85
N LEU A 68 14.90 0.72 4.64
CA LEU A 68 15.36 1.56 3.53
C LEU A 68 14.78 1.11 2.17
N GLY A 69 14.85 -0.19 1.86
CA GLY A 69 14.29 -0.74 0.63
C GLY A 69 12.80 -0.44 0.49
N ASN A 70 12.02 -0.62 1.55
CA ASN A 70 10.59 -0.30 1.52
C ASN A 70 10.34 1.20 1.36
N VAL A 71 11.15 2.07 1.96
CA VAL A 71 11.07 3.52 1.77
C VAL A 71 11.31 3.88 0.29
N LEU A 72 12.35 3.32 -0.34
CA LEU A 72 12.64 3.56 -1.75
C LEU A 72 11.52 3.03 -2.65
N LEU A 73 10.98 1.85 -2.35
CA LEU A 73 9.84 1.32 -3.10
C LEU A 73 8.59 2.19 -2.99
N ILE A 74 8.30 2.70 -1.80
CA ILE A 74 7.17 3.63 -1.59
C ILE A 74 7.41 4.90 -2.40
N LEU A 75 8.60 5.52 -2.28
CA LEU A 75 8.96 6.74 -2.99
C LEU A 75 8.84 6.56 -4.52
N GLY A 76 9.38 5.47 -5.06
CA GLY A 76 9.38 5.20 -6.50
C GLY A 76 8.00 4.85 -7.07
N GLN A 77 7.10 4.28 -6.27
CA GLN A 77 5.74 3.91 -6.69
C GLN A 77 4.71 5.01 -6.45
N ARG A 78 4.84 5.74 -5.34
CA ARG A 78 3.89 6.76 -4.90
C ARG A 78 4.60 7.83 -4.04
N PRO A 79 5.19 8.86 -4.65
CA PRO A 79 6.00 9.85 -3.94
C PRO A 79 5.20 10.72 -2.96
N ASP A 80 3.89 10.84 -3.14
CA ASP A 80 2.95 11.57 -2.28
C ASP A 80 2.29 10.67 -1.20
N ALA A 81 2.79 9.46 -0.99
CA ALA A 81 2.24 8.56 0.01
C ALA A 81 2.39 9.13 1.43
N SER A 82 1.28 9.23 2.16
CA SER A 82 1.26 9.70 3.56
C SER A 82 1.05 8.58 4.57
N ARG A 83 0.52 7.43 4.13
CA ARG A 83 0.30 6.26 4.98
C ARG A 83 0.25 4.99 4.14
N VAL A 84 1.03 4.00 4.56
CA VAL A 84 1.03 2.65 3.98
C VAL A 84 0.67 1.69 5.10
N ALA A 85 -0.24 0.77 4.83
CA ALA A 85 -0.61 -0.28 5.76
C ALA A 85 -1.24 -1.47 5.03
N GLY A 86 -1.17 -2.64 5.65
CA GLY A 86 -1.85 -3.83 5.13
C GLY A 86 -3.37 -3.71 5.20
N PHE A 87 -4.07 -4.43 4.32
CA PHE A 87 -5.53 -4.40 4.18
C PHE A 87 -6.29 -4.56 5.52
N ARG A 88 -5.87 -5.50 6.38
CA ARG A 88 -6.51 -5.72 7.70
C ARG A 88 -6.39 -4.52 8.63
N LYS A 89 -5.27 -3.79 8.57
CA LYS A 89 -5.06 -2.57 9.37
C LYS A 89 -6.04 -1.48 8.93
N TRP A 90 -6.24 -1.33 7.63
CA TRP A 90 -7.23 -0.40 7.08
C TRP A 90 -8.66 -0.78 7.43
N GLN A 91 -9.02 -2.06 7.33
CA GLN A 91 -10.33 -2.55 7.79
C GLN A 91 -10.59 -2.24 9.26
N GLY A 92 -9.60 -2.46 10.13
CA GLY A 92 -9.73 -2.12 11.55
C GLY A 92 -9.91 -0.62 11.84
N LEU A 93 -9.51 0.25 10.91
CA LEU A 93 -9.72 1.70 10.97
C LEU A 93 -11.04 2.14 10.34
N GLY A 94 -11.89 1.21 9.89
CA GLY A 94 -13.14 1.50 9.20
C GLY A 94 -12.96 2.08 7.79
N ARG A 95 -11.79 1.89 7.19
CA ARG A 95 -11.48 2.36 5.83
C ARG A 95 -11.29 1.14 4.94
N GLY A 96 -12.23 0.89 4.03
CA GLY A 96 -12.24 -0.26 3.12
C GLY A 96 -13.13 0.00 1.93
#